data_AF-A0AAJ1U3P8-F1
#
_entry.id   AF-A0AAJ1U3P8-F1
#
_cell.length_a   1.000
_cell.length_b   1.000
_cell.length_c   1.000
_cell.angle_alpha   90.00
_cell.angle_beta   90.00
_cell.angle_gamma   90.00
#
_symmetry.space_group_name_H-M   'P 1'
#
loop_
_entity.id
_entity.type
_entity.pdbx_description
1 polymer ?
#
loop_
_entity_poly.entity_id
_entity_poly.type
_entity_poly.pdbx_seq_one_letter_code
_entity_poly.pdbx_strand_id
1 'polypeptide(L)'
;MVLTASVAGLTAAPGFAAYAASKHAVVGLAEGLQVELAEAGADHVRVSVVCPGGVDTAIWRSAGPAAPGLDEVARRRFAAVGGPRTDQADPAAIARLTLDAVEEGRSWVVPIEPHHREALASRAHDLAAAAAADGGLVYGR
;
A
#
# COMPACT_ATOMS: atom_id res chain seq x y z
N MET A 1 -6.63 -12.94 -8.98
CA MET A 1 -5.71 -12.96 -7.82
C MET A 1 -5.84 -11.65 -7.05
N VAL A 2 -5.78 -11.70 -5.72
CA VAL A 2 -5.78 -10.49 -4.88
C VAL A 2 -4.51 -10.47 -4.05
N LEU A 3 -3.74 -9.40 -4.14
CA LEU A 3 -2.51 -9.19 -3.38
C LEU A 3 -2.74 -8.18 -2.25
N THR A 4 -2.41 -8.56 -1.01
CA THR A 4 -2.58 -7.68 0.16
C THR A 4 -1.33 -6.84 0.40
N ALA A 5 -1.35 -5.60 -0.07
CA ALA A 5 -0.33 -4.60 0.17
C ALA A 5 -0.63 -3.80 1.45
N SER A 6 -0.54 -2.47 1.39
CA SER A 6 -0.83 -1.51 2.46
C SER A 6 -0.77 -0.09 1.88
N VAL A 7 -1.33 0.91 2.55
CA VAL A 7 -1.00 2.32 2.31
C VAL A 7 0.52 2.59 2.38
N ALA A 8 1.26 1.79 3.16
CA ALA A 8 2.72 1.81 3.22
C ALA A 8 3.41 1.30 1.92
N GLY A 9 2.65 0.68 1.02
CA GLY A 9 3.11 0.33 -0.33
C GLY A 9 2.99 1.49 -1.34
N LEU A 10 2.37 2.60 -0.93
CA LEU A 10 2.12 3.78 -1.76
C LEU A 10 2.80 5.03 -1.21
N THR A 11 3.01 5.07 0.10
CA THR A 11 3.70 6.15 0.83
C THR A 11 4.59 5.54 1.90
N ALA A 12 5.49 6.32 2.49
CA ALA A 12 6.35 5.85 3.59
C ALA A 12 6.20 6.75 4.82
N ALA A 13 6.34 6.15 5.99
CA ALA A 13 6.34 6.84 7.28
C ALA A 13 7.58 6.46 8.09
N PRO A 14 8.15 7.37 8.90
CA PRO A 14 9.28 7.05 9.76
C PRO A 14 8.99 5.85 10.67
N GLY A 15 9.95 4.95 10.83
CA GLY A 15 9.81 3.69 11.58
C GLY A 15 9.19 2.53 10.79
N PHE A 16 8.81 2.72 9.52
CA PHE A 16 8.23 1.66 8.69
C PHE A 16 9.04 1.36 7.44
N ALA A 17 10.32 1.73 7.34
CA ALA A 17 11.10 1.64 6.10
C ALA A 17 11.10 0.23 5.49
N ALA A 18 11.43 -0.80 6.28
CA ALA A 18 11.45 -2.20 5.80
C ALA A 18 10.04 -2.69 5.41
N TYR A 19 9.03 -2.36 6.22
CA TYR A 19 7.64 -2.69 5.92
C TYR A 19 7.16 -2.01 4.63
N ALA A 20 7.41 -0.72 4.49
CA ALA A 20 7.06 0.07 3.32
C ALA A 20 7.76 -0.46 2.06
N ALA A 21 9.06 -0.78 2.14
CA ALA A 21 9.79 -1.41 1.04
C ALA A 21 9.14 -2.73 0.61
N SER A 22 8.82 -3.61 1.56
CA SER A 22 8.13 -4.88 1.25
C SER A 22 6.77 -4.67 0.60
N LYS A 23 6.02 -3.66 1.04
CA LYS A 23 4.68 -3.37 0.51
C LYS A 23 4.72 -2.66 -0.85
N HIS A 24 5.76 -1.85 -1.12
CA HIS A 24 6.03 -1.34 -2.47
C HIS A 24 6.38 -2.48 -3.43
N ALA A 25 7.14 -3.48 -2.98
CA ALA A 25 7.44 -4.66 -3.80
C ALA A 25 6.18 -5.45 -4.17
N VAL A 26 5.22 -5.59 -3.26
CA VAL A 26 3.92 -6.22 -3.56
C VAL A 26 3.12 -5.41 -4.58
N VAL A 27 3.14 -4.07 -4.48
CA VAL A 27 2.50 -3.18 -5.47
C VAL A 27 3.15 -3.35 -6.84
N GLY A 28 4.47 -3.28 -6.92
CA GLY A 28 5.21 -3.47 -8.18
C GLY A 28 5.01 -4.87 -8.78
N LEU A 29 4.92 -5.92 -7.95
CA LEU A 29 4.56 -7.26 -8.40
C LEU A 29 3.15 -7.30 -9.01
N ALA A 30 2.18 -6.63 -8.39
CA ALA A 30 0.82 -6.57 -8.89
C ALA A 30 0.73 -5.86 -10.25
N GLU A 31 1.41 -4.72 -10.38
CA GLU A 31 1.48 -3.94 -11.62
C GLU A 31 2.20 -4.72 -12.72
N GLY A 32 3.35 -5.32 -12.41
CA GLY A 32 4.13 -6.13 -13.35
C GLY A 32 3.31 -7.31 -13.90
N LEU A 33 2.66 -8.08 -13.03
CA LEU A 33 1.81 -9.18 -13.46
C LEU A 33 0.62 -8.73 -14.31
N GLN A 34 0.04 -7.55 -14.05
CA GLN A 34 -1.03 -7.02 -14.90
C GLN A 34 -0.54 -6.76 -16.32
N VAL A 35 0.64 -6.15 -16.46
CA VAL A 35 1.26 -5.89 -17.77
C VAL A 35 1.60 -7.21 -18.47
N GLU A 36 2.25 -8.14 -17.77
CA GLU A 36 2.65 -9.44 -18.32
C GLU A 36 1.44 -10.27 -18.79
N LEU A 37 0.35 -10.28 -18.02
CA LEU A 37 -0.88 -11.00 -18.39
C LEU A 37 -1.56 -10.37 -19.61
N ALA A 38 -1.56 -9.04 -19.71
CA ALA A 38 -2.12 -8.34 -20.87
C ALA A 38 -1.31 -8.65 -22.14
N GLU A 39 0.03 -8.58 -22.07
CA GLU A 39 0.92 -8.93 -23.19
C GLU A 39 0.76 -10.41 -23.62
N ALA A 40 0.46 -11.30 -22.69
CA ALA A 40 0.19 -12.71 -22.96
C ALA A 40 -1.23 -12.99 -23.50
N GLY A 41 -2.11 -11.98 -23.60
CA GLY A 41 -3.51 -12.14 -24.00
C GLY A 41 -4.33 -12.95 -22.98
N ALA A 42 -3.92 -12.97 -21.71
CA ALA A 42 -4.51 -13.77 -20.65
C ALA A 42 -5.60 -13.01 -19.88
N ASP A 43 -6.53 -12.33 -20.58
CA ASP A 43 -7.55 -11.43 -20.00
C ASP A 43 -8.54 -12.10 -19.02
N HIS A 44 -8.57 -13.43 -19.02
CA HIS A 44 -9.35 -14.25 -18.10
C HIS A 44 -8.74 -14.33 -16.70
N VAL A 45 -7.47 -13.95 -16.53
CA VAL A 45 -6.78 -13.85 -15.24
C VAL A 45 -6.59 -12.37 -14.90
N ARG A 46 -7.16 -11.93 -13.78
CA ARG A 46 -7.02 -10.54 -13.29
C ARG A 46 -6.23 -10.50 -11.99
N VAL A 47 -5.51 -9.40 -11.78
CA VAL A 47 -4.77 -9.12 -10.55
C VAL A 47 -5.27 -7.82 -9.96
N SER A 48 -5.72 -7.88 -8.70
CA SER A 48 -6.06 -6.71 -7.91
C SER A 48 -5.10 -6.57 -6.73
N VAL A 49 -4.75 -5.35 -6.38
CA VAL A 49 -3.95 -5.03 -5.18
C VAL A 49 -4.78 -4.22 -4.21
N VAL A 50 -4.82 -4.68 -2.95
CA VAL A 50 -5.49 -3.98 -1.86
C VAL A 50 -4.48 -3.29 -0.97
N CYS A 51 -4.62 -1.97 -0.83
CA CYS A 51 -3.74 -1.08 -0.09
C CYS A 51 -4.50 -0.39 1.05
N PRO A 52 -4.86 -1.11 2.12
CA PRO A 52 -5.66 -0.54 3.21
C PRO A 52 -4.81 0.37 4.11
N GLY A 53 -5.52 1.30 4.77
CA GLY A 53 -5.05 2.09 5.90
C GLY A 53 -5.14 1.32 7.22
N GLY A 54 -5.57 1.98 8.29
CA GLY A 54 -5.78 1.34 9.59
C GLY A 54 -6.97 0.37 9.57
N VAL A 55 -6.76 -0.91 9.90
CA VAL A 55 -7.83 -1.93 9.99
C VAL A 55 -7.71 -2.68 11.31
N ASP A 56 -8.81 -2.85 12.07
CA ASP A 56 -8.78 -3.53 13.38
C ASP A 56 -8.52 -5.03 13.20
N THR A 57 -7.24 -5.39 13.20
CA THR A 57 -6.77 -6.75 13.05
C THR A 57 -5.71 -7.06 14.10
N ALA A 58 -5.27 -8.32 14.16
CA ALA A 58 -4.21 -8.72 15.07
C ALA A 58 -2.84 -8.09 14.76
N ILE A 59 -2.64 -7.43 13.60
CA ILE A 59 -1.34 -6.85 13.22
C ILE A 59 -0.81 -5.84 14.26
N TRP A 60 -1.73 -5.08 14.87
CA TRP A 60 -1.44 -4.09 15.91
C TRP A 60 -1.02 -4.74 17.23
N ARG A 61 -1.50 -5.95 17.47
CA ARG A 61 -1.24 -6.74 18.69
C ARG A 61 0.00 -7.61 18.52
N SER A 62 0.33 -8.02 17.30
CA SER A 62 1.53 -8.80 16.98
C SER A 62 2.82 -7.99 17.01
N ALA A 63 2.74 -6.65 16.94
CA ALA A 63 3.89 -5.73 17.02
C ALA A 63 4.29 -5.37 18.47
N GLY A 64 4.03 -6.28 19.42
CA GLY A 64 4.37 -6.11 20.83
C GLY A 64 5.89 -6.12 21.11
N PRO A 65 6.30 -6.01 22.38
CA PRO A 65 7.71 -5.93 22.76
C PRO A 65 8.59 -7.07 22.24
N ALA A 66 8.01 -8.23 21.96
CA ALA A 66 8.71 -9.42 21.48
C ALA A 66 8.71 -9.59 19.94
N ALA A 67 8.15 -8.65 19.17
CA ALA A 67 8.08 -8.75 17.72
C ALA A 67 9.49 -8.72 17.09
N PRO A 68 9.96 -9.80 16.44
CA PRO A 68 11.27 -9.82 15.82
C PRO A 68 11.34 -8.85 14.63
N GLY A 69 12.46 -8.15 14.47
CA GLY A 69 12.74 -7.34 13.27
C GLY A 69 12.20 -5.90 13.27
N LEU A 70 11.62 -5.44 14.38
CA LEU A 70 11.28 -4.02 14.57
C LEU A 70 12.35 -3.32 15.41
N ASP A 71 12.89 -2.20 14.91
CA ASP A 71 13.71 -1.32 15.75
C ASP A 71 12.85 -0.57 16.80
N GLU A 72 13.49 0.09 17.76
CA GLU A 72 12.79 0.78 18.85
C GLU A 72 11.86 1.90 18.35
N VAL A 73 12.20 2.57 17.24
CA VAL A 73 11.35 3.62 16.66
C VAL A 73 10.10 2.99 16.07
N ALA A 74 10.25 1.93 15.28
CA ALA A 74 9.17 1.14 14.72
C ALA A 74 8.27 0.59 15.81
N ARG A 75 8.85 0.04 16.89
CA ARG A 75 8.11 -0.51 18.03
C ARG A 75 7.29 0.55 18.75
N ARG A 76 7.89 1.72 19.05
CA ARG A 76 7.16 2.86 19.65
C ARG A 76 6.04 3.35 18.76
N ARG A 77 6.27 3.43 17.46
CA ARG A 77 5.25 3.84 16.49
C ARG A 77 4.13 2.83 16.38
N PHE A 78 4.44 1.54 16.25
CA PHE A 78 3.44 0.47 16.26
C PHE A 78 2.63 0.47 17.56
N ALA A 79 3.25 0.66 18.71
CA ALA A 79 2.54 0.77 19.99
C ALA A 79 1.64 2.02 20.04
N ALA A 80 2.12 3.18 19.57
CA ALA A 80 1.35 4.42 19.51
C ALA A 80 0.18 4.34 18.50
N VAL A 81 0.34 3.56 17.43
CA VAL A 81 -0.68 3.34 16.39
C VAL A 81 -1.57 2.12 16.72
N GLY A 82 -1.13 1.23 17.60
CA GLY A 82 -1.80 -0.02 17.96
C GLY A 82 -2.56 0.00 19.29
N GLY A 83 -2.63 1.16 19.95
CA GLY A 83 -3.58 1.39 21.04
C GLY A 83 -5.04 1.33 20.56
N PRO A 84 -6.03 1.36 21.45
CA PRO A 84 -7.44 1.42 21.07
C PRO A 84 -7.67 2.62 20.17
N ARG A 85 -7.97 2.36 18.89
CA ARG A 85 -8.21 3.38 17.88
C ARG A 85 -9.66 3.31 17.44
N THR A 86 -10.35 4.44 17.49
CA THR A 86 -11.75 4.55 17.04
C THR A 86 -11.86 4.82 15.54
N ASP A 87 -10.73 4.97 14.85
CA ASP A 87 -10.63 5.32 13.42
C ASP A 87 -10.18 4.17 12.52
N GLN A 88 -10.02 2.96 13.08
CA GLN A 88 -9.72 1.76 12.30
C GLN A 88 -10.96 1.23 11.58
N ALA A 89 -10.77 0.78 10.34
CA ALA A 89 -11.83 0.13 9.58
C ALA A 89 -12.13 -1.27 10.10
N ASP A 90 -13.40 -1.67 10.00
CA ASP A 90 -13.85 -3.05 10.17
C ASP A 90 -13.21 -3.96 9.09
N PRO A 91 -12.53 -5.06 9.46
CA PRO A 91 -12.00 -6.03 8.49
C PRO A 91 -13.04 -6.55 7.50
N ALA A 92 -14.28 -6.76 7.96
CA ALA A 92 -15.34 -7.24 7.08
C ALA A 92 -15.75 -6.17 6.05
N ALA A 93 -15.62 -4.88 6.38
CA ALA A 93 -15.87 -3.79 5.43
C ALA A 93 -14.79 -3.77 4.35
N ILE A 94 -13.52 -3.95 4.72
CA ILE A 94 -12.41 -4.07 3.76
C ILE A 94 -12.58 -5.30 2.86
N ALA A 95 -12.99 -6.44 3.43
CA ALA A 95 -13.26 -7.65 2.66
C ALA A 95 -14.37 -7.44 1.62
N ARG A 96 -15.52 -6.87 2.02
CA ARG A 96 -16.63 -6.55 1.11
C ARG A 96 -16.17 -5.64 -0.02
N LEU A 97 -15.54 -4.52 0.32
CA LEU A 97 -15.04 -3.55 -0.67
C LEU A 97 -14.01 -4.17 -1.64
N THR A 98 -13.21 -5.13 -1.17
CA THR A 98 -12.25 -5.85 -2.00
C THR A 98 -12.95 -6.82 -2.95
N LEU A 99 -13.97 -7.55 -2.50
CA LEU A 99 -14.75 -8.46 -3.33
C LEU A 99 -15.51 -7.69 -4.42
N ASP A 100 -16.19 -6.60 -4.05
CA ASP A 100 -16.91 -5.74 -5.00
C ASP A 100 -15.95 -5.22 -6.09
N ALA A 101 -14.75 -4.78 -5.70
CA ALA A 101 -13.74 -4.33 -6.65
C ALA A 101 -13.28 -5.42 -7.62
N VAL A 102 -13.15 -6.65 -7.14
CA VAL A 102 -12.76 -7.80 -7.99
C VAL A 102 -13.87 -8.13 -8.99
N GLU A 103 -15.13 -8.11 -8.55
CA GLU A 103 -16.29 -8.33 -9.42
C GLU A 103 -16.41 -7.25 -10.50
N GLU A 104 -16.13 -6.00 -10.14
CA GLU A 104 -16.07 -4.84 -11.06
C GLU A 104 -14.83 -4.84 -11.97
N GLY A 105 -13.89 -5.76 -11.78
CA GLY A 105 -12.65 -5.83 -12.55
C GLY A 105 -11.64 -4.72 -12.23
N ARG A 106 -11.73 -4.08 -11.05
CA ARG A 106 -10.80 -3.04 -10.63
C ARG A 106 -9.48 -3.63 -10.12
N SER A 107 -8.37 -3.15 -10.69
CA SER A 107 -7.02 -3.53 -10.26
C SER A 107 -6.60 -2.89 -8.93
N TRP A 108 -7.18 -1.74 -8.56
CA TRP A 108 -6.78 -0.97 -7.38
C TRP A 108 -7.90 -0.88 -6.34
N VAL A 109 -7.55 -1.23 -5.11
CA VAL A 109 -8.45 -1.19 -3.96
C VAL A 109 -7.75 -0.44 -2.82
N VAL A 110 -8.04 0.85 -2.63
CA VAL A 110 -7.27 1.72 -1.71
C VAL A 110 -8.18 2.35 -0.64
N PRO A 111 -8.69 1.54 0.32
CA PRO A 111 -9.51 2.04 1.42
C PRO A 111 -8.62 2.66 2.50
N ILE A 112 -8.42 3.98 2.40
CA ILE A 112 -7.53 4.77 3.28
C ILE A 112 -8.22 6.03 3.81
N GLU A 113 -7.74 6.48 4.96
CA GLU A 113 -8.17 7.70 5.65
C GLU A 113 -7.83 8.97 4.83
N PRO A 114 -8.58 10.09 4.98
CA PRO A 114 -8.35 11.32 4.21
C PRO A 114 -6.89 11.82 4.22
N HIS A 115 -6.24 11.85 5.38
CA HIS A 115 -4.86 12.33 5.50
C HIS A 115 -3.85 11.46 4.72
N HIS A 116 -4.13 10.17 4.54
CA HIS A 116 -3.32 9.30 3.69
C HIS A 116 -3.53 9.58 2.20
N ARG A 117 -4.73 10.02 1.78
CA ARG A 117 -4.99 10.46 0.39
C ARG A 117 -4.18 11.71 0.05
N GLU A 118 -4.12 12.66 0.97
CA GLU A 118 -3.31 13.88 0.83
C GLU A 118 -1.81 13.55 0.72
N ALA A 119 -1.30 12.67 1.58
CA ALA A 119 0.10 12.22 1.53
C ALA A 119 0.43 11.50 0.22
N LEU A 120 -0.48 10.67 -0.30
CA LEU A 120 -0.32 10.01 -1.58
C LEU A 120 -0.30 11.01 -2.74
N ALA A 121 -1.21 11.98 -2.73
CA ALA A 121 -1.25 13.04 -3.75
C ALA A 121 0.02 13.89 -3.74
N SER A 122 0.51 14.27 -2.55
CA SER A 122 1.78 15.00 -2.40
C SER A 122 2.95 14.19 -2.98
N ARG A 123 3.07 12.91 -2.62
CA ARG A 123 4.14 12.06 -3.17
C ARG A 123 4.07 11.95 -4.69
N ALA A 124 2.87 11.77 -5.26
CA ALA A 124 2.70 11.70 -6.70
C ALA A 124 3.13 13.01 -7.38
N HIS A 125 2.78 14.15 -6.80
CA HIS A 125 3.23 15.46 -7.25
C HIS A 125 4.76 15.60 -7.19
N ASP A 126 5.37 15.25 -6.06
CA ASP A 126 6.82 15.38 -5.85
C ASP A 126 7.61 14.50 -6.84
N LEU A 127 7.15 13.27 -7.08
CA LEU A 127 7.77 12.37 -8.06
C LEU A 127 7.67 12.90 -9.49
N ALA A 128 6.49 13.41 -9.88
CA ALA A 128 6.30 13.99 -11.20
C ALA A 128 7.15 15.27 -11.38
N ALA A 129 7.23 16.11 -10.34
CA ALA A 129 8.05 17.31 -10.34
C ALA A 129 9.55 16.99 -10.45
N ALA A 130 10.03 15.99 -9.69
CA ALA A 130 11.42 15.52 -9.77
C ALA A 130 11.76 14.98 -11.17
N ALA A 131 10.90 14.12 -11.73
CA ALA A 131 11.08 13.59 -13.07
C ALA A 131 11.09 14.70 -14.15
N ALA A 132 10.24 15.71 -14.02
CA ALA A 132 10.21 16.85 -14.94
C ALA A 132 11.47 17.75 -14.83
N ALA A 133 12.01 17.92 -13.62
CA ALA A 133 13.24 18.66 -13.40
C ALA A 133 14.45 17.96 -14.05
N ASP A 134 14.49 16.63 -14.01
CA ASP A 134 15.58 15.82 -14.56
C ASP A 134 15.43 15.51 -16.06
N GLY A 135 14.18 15.54 -16.58
CA GLY A 135 13.83 15.16 -17.95
C GLY A 135 14.46 16.01 -19.06
N GLY A 136 15.04 17.17 -18.72
CA GLY A 136 15.84 17.97 -19.67
C GLY A 136 17.31 17.56 -19.79
N LEU A 137 17.82 16.67 -18.92
CA LEU A 137 19.26 16.48 -18.72
C LEU A 137 19.82 15.11 -19.12
N VAL A 138 19.00 14.04 -19.17
CA VAL A 138 19.54 12.66 -19.23
C VAL A 138 19.12 11.88 -20.47
N TYR A 139 17.85 11.99 -20.89
CA TYR A 139 17.36 11.33 -22.10
C TYR A 139 17.15 12.38 -23.18
N GLY A 140 18.21 12.63 -23.96
CA GLY A 140 18.16 13.48 -25.14
C GLY A 140 17.13 12.96 -26.16
N ARG A 141 16.55 13.89 -26.92
CA ARG A 141 15.71 13.57 -28.09
C ARG A 141 16.46 12.74 -29.11
#